data_AF-A0ABC8R2Y1-F1
#
_entry.id   AF-A0ABC8R2Y1-F1
#
_cell.length_a   1.000
_cell.length_b   1.000
_cell.length_c   1.000
_cell.angle_alpha   90.00
_cell.angle_beta   90.00
_cell.angle_gamma   90.00
#
_symmetry.space_group_name_H-M   'P 1'
#
loop_
_entity.id
_entity.type
_entity.pdbx_description
1 polymer ?
#
loop_
_entity_poly.entity_id
_entity_poly.type
_entity_poly.pdbx_seq_one_letter_code
_entity_poly.pdbx_strand_id
1 'polypeptide(L)'
;MVTDVVTEFIEGLVETFPGLQYLDGFPEVKVVLRADVSSATYGKVVVVSGGGSGHEPAHAGFLGEGMLTAAICGDVFASPPVDSILAGIRAVTGPMGCLLIVKNYTGDRLNFGLAAEQAKSEGYKIEMVIVGDDCALPPPRGIAGRRGLAGTILVHKVDSLSLSLSCEHNCTWAHTFAHTACYARNILKSPSSVGVLFI
;
A
#
# COMPACT_ATOMS: atom_id res chain seq x y z
N MET A 1 27.75 6.82 12.93
CA MET A 1 26.78 5.73 12.69
C MET A 1 25.44 6.27 13.11
N VAL A 2 24.52 6.44 12.16
CA VAL A 2 23.12 6.75 12.51
C VAL A 2 22.52 5.44 12.99
N THR A 3 22.26 5.33 14.30
CA THR A 3 21.67 4.14 14.91
C THR A 3 20.16 4.17 14.72
N ASP A 4 19.70 3.84 13.51
CA ASP A 4 18.28 3.69 13.21
C ASP A 4 18.02 2.29 12.64
N VAL A 5 17.36 1.45 13.44
CA VAL A 5 17.07 0.05 13.13
C VAL A 5 16.26 -0.11 11.83
N VAL A 6 15.44 0.89 11.48
CA VAL A 6 14.64 0.86 10.26
C VAL A 6 15.52 1.09 9.03
N THR A 7 16.49 2.01 9.14
CA THR A 7 17.46 2.29 8.09
C THR A 7 18.32 1.06 7.82
N GLU A 8 18.89 0.44 8.86
CA GLU A 8 19.71 -0.77 8.73
C GLU A 8 18.91 -1.95 8.14
N PHE A 9 17.64 -2.10 8.52
CA PHE A 9 16.76 -3.11 7.93
C PHE A 9 16.56 -2.88 6.42
N ILE A 10 16.28 -1.65 6.01
CA ILE A 10 16.06 -1.31 4.59
C ILE A 10 17.33 -1.51 3.78
N GLU A 11 18.49 -1.10 4.31
CA GLU A 11 19.79 -1.33 3.68
C GLU A 11 20.02 -2.82 3.44
N GLY A 12 19.89 -3.64 4.49
CA GLY A 12 20.07 -5.10 4.38
C GLY A 12 19.07 -5.75 3.42
N LEU A 13 17.83 -5.27 3.38
CA LEU A 13 16.81 -5.76 2.44
C LEU A 13 17.20 -5.45 0.99
N VAL A 14 17.55 -4.21 0.68
CA VAL A 14 17.91 -3.78 -0.69
C VAL A 14 19.21 -4.47 -1.15
N GLU A 15 20.19 -4.61 -0.28
CA GLU A 15 21.44 -5.33 -0.59
C GLU A 15 21.21 -6.84 -0.86
N THR A 16 20.25 -7.44 -0.16
CA THR A 16 19.92 -8.87 -0.34
C THR A 16 19.11 -9.12 -1.61
N PHE A 17 18.25 -8.19 -2.01
CA PHE A 17 17.30 -8.35 -3.11
C PHE A 17 17.55 -7.32 -4.24
N PRO A 18 18.33 -7.66 -5.28
CA PRO A 18 18.73 -6.71 -6.33
C PRO A 18 17.57 -6.21 -7.21
N GLY A 19 16.37 -6.80 -7.08
CA GLY A 19 15.15 -6.31 -7.72
C GLY A 19 14.49 -5.15 -6.97
N LEU A 20 15.06 -4.70 -5.85
CA LEU A 20 14.56 -3.60 -5.02
C LEU A 20 15.57 -2.44 -5.03
N GLN A 21 15.06 -1.23 -4.79
CA GLN A 21 15.86 -0.03 -4.59
C GLN A 21 15.16 0.88 -3.57
N TYR A 22 15.93 1.71 -2.87
CA TYR A 22 15.38 2.82 -2.10
C TYR A 22 15.09 4.02 -3.02
N LEU A 23 14.13 4.85 -2.62
CA LEU A 23 13.85 6.12 -3.30
C LEU A 23 14.94 7.17 -3.00
N ASP A 24 15.15 8.10 -3.93
CA ASP A 24 16.00 9.27 -3.70
C ASP A 24 15.56 10.03 -2.44
N GLY A 25 16.54 10.39 -1.60
CA GLY A 25 16.30 11.02 -0.30
C GLY A 25 16.33 10.05 0.88
N PHE A 26 16.71 8.79 0.68
CA PHE A 26 17.10 7.88 1.76
C PHE A 26 18.39 8.39 2.45
N PRO A 27 18.50 8.34 3.81
CA PRO A 27 17.62 7.67 4.78
C PRO A 27 16.41 8.49 5.27
N GLU A 28 16.28 9.77 4.93
CA GLU A 28 15.17 10.62 5.39
C GLU A 28 13.82 10.21 4.79
N VAL A 29 13.83 9.67 3.57
CA VAL A 29 12.66 9.13 2.85
C VAL A 29 12.77 7.61 2.80
N LYS A 30 12.17 6.94 3.78
CA LYS A 30 12.19 5.48 3.94
C LYS A 30 11.17 4.79 3.01
N VAL A 31 11.41 4.87 1.71
CA VAL A 31 10.57 4.22 0.68
C VAL A 31 11.40 3.20 -0.06
N VAL A 32 10.89 1.96 -0.12
CA VAL A 32 11.47 0.88 -0.91
C VAL A 32 10.54 0.56 -2.07
N LEU A 33 11.09 0.43 -3.27
CA LEU A 33 10.33 0.19 -4.48
C LEU A 33 11.04 -0.80 -5.39
N ARG A 34 10.30 -1.37 -6.34
CA ARG A 34 10.88 -2.30 -7.31
C ARG A 34 11.81 -1.58 -8.29
N ALA A 35 12.98 -2.14 -8.54
CA ALA A 35 13.98 -1.60 -9.45
C ALA A 35 13.53 -1.56 -10.92
N ASP A 36 12.58 -2.42 -11.30
CA ASP A 36 12.06 -2.53 -12.66
C ASP A 36 10.89 -1.58 -12.97
N VAL A 37 10.51 -0.71 -12.02
CA VAL A 37 9.39 0.23 -12.16
C VAL A 37 9.87 1.67 -12.21
N SER A 38 9.39 2.38 -13.24
CA SER A 38 9.47 3.84 -13.35
C SER A 38 8.11 4.38 -13.75
N SER A 39 7.70 5.52 -13.16
CA SER A 39 6.43 6.20 -13.49
C SER A 39 6.27 6.51 -14.99
N ALA A 40 7.39 6.68 -15.71
CA ALA A 40 7.39 6.98 -17.15
C ALA A 40 7.13 5.75 -18.04
N THR A 41 7.47 4.55 -17.58
CA THR A 41 7.48 3.32 -18.42
C THR A 41 6.49 2.26 -17.96
N TYR A 42 5.91 2.41 -16.76
CA TYR A 42 5.03 1.39 -16.20
C TYR A 42 3.59 1.52 -16.71
N GLY A 43 3.23 0.63 -17.64
CA GLY A 43 1.90 0.59 -18.26
C GLY A 43 0.81 -0.12 -17.44
N LYS A 44 1.01 -0.30 -16.13
CA LYS A 44 0.06 -0.98 -15.22
C LYS A 44 -0.28 -0.07 -14.04
N VAL A 45 -1.43 -0.32 -13.40
CA VAL A 45 -1.76 0.33 -12.12
C VAL A 45 -0.73 -0.09 -11.08
N VAL A 46 -0.14 0.87 -10.37
CA VAL A 46 0.80 0.56 -9.28
C VAL A 46 0.06 0.32 -7.98
N VAL A 47 0.61 -0.56 -7.14
CA VAL A 47 0.03 -0.85 -5.83
C VAL A 47 1.03 -0.46 -4.76
N VAL A 48 0.60 0.42 -3.87
CA VAL A 48 1.45 0.99 -2.83
C VAL A 48 0.81 0.71 -1.47
N SER A 49 1.65 0.32 -0.51
CA SER A 49 1.24 0.09 0.87
C SER A 49 2.31 0.65 1.81
N GLY A 50 1.99 0.75 3.09
CA GLY A 50 2.96 1.18 4.09
C GLY A 50 2.40 1.17 5.50
N GLY A 51 3.21 1.69 6.41
CA GLY A 51 2.90 1.75 7.84
C GLY A 51 4.17 1.70 8.67
N GLY A 52 4.01 1.64 10.00
CA GLY A 52 5.16 1.54 10.89
C GLY A 52 5.93 0.24 10.76
N SER A 53 7.24 0.34 10.92
CA SER A 53 8.16 -0.80 11.03
C SER A 53 7.92 -1.62 12.31
N GLY A 54 8.50 -2.81 12.37
CA GLY A 54 8.27 -3.80 13.44
C GLY A 54 7.20 -4.85 13.08
N HIS A 55 6.76 -4.87 11.82
CA HIS A 55 5.81 -5.85 11.28
C HIS A 55 6.40 -6.65 10.12
N GLU A 56 7.72 -6.58 9.93
CA GLU A 56 8.44 -7.27 8.86
C GLU A 56 8.06 -8.77 8.84
N PRO A 57 7.74 -9.35 7.67
CA PRO A 57 7.98 -8.83 6.32
C PRO A 57 6.99 -7.76 5.82
N ALA A 58 5.93 -7.43 6.56
CA ALA A 58 4.99 -6.39 6.15
C ALA A 58 5.64 -4.99 6.25
N HIS A 59 5.75 -4.20 5.18
CA HIS A 59 5.25 -4.44 3.81
C HIS A 59 6.35 -4.66 2.77
N ALA A 60 7.59 -4.26 3.06
CA ALA A 60 8.68 -4.26 2.08
C ALA A 60 9.06 -5.67 1.59
N GLY A 61 8.82 -6.72 2.38
CA GLY A 61 9.01 -8.11 1.96
C GLY A 61 7.97 -8.63 0.96
N PHE A 62 6.93 -7.84 0.66
CA PHE A 62 5.92 -8.15 -0.35
C PHE A 62 6.07 -7.32 -1.63
N LEU A 63 7.23 -6.69 -1.84
CA LEU A 63 7.57 -6.03 -3.10
C LEU A 63 7.90 -7.07 -4.18
N GLY A 64 7.27 -6.93 -5.35
CA GLY A 64 7.52 -7.82 -6.48
C GLY A 64 6.42 -7.82 -7.53
N GLU A 65 6.66 -8.55 -8.61
CA GLU A 65 5.65 -8.72 -9.67
C GLU A 65 4.41 -9.47 -9.14
N GLY A 66 3.23 -8.94 -9.45
CA GLY A 66 1.95 -9.46 -8.96
C GLY A 66 1.72 -9.23 -7.46
N MET A 67 2.49 -8.33 -6.82
CA MET A 67 2.34 -7.87 -5.44
C MET A 67 2.56 -6.34 -5.38
N LEU A 68 3.21 -5.80 -4.34
CA LEU A 68 3.41 -4.37 -4.17
C LEU A 68 4.48 -3.82 -5.13
N THR A 69 4.25 -2.59 -5.57
CA THR A 69 5.18 -1.78 -6.37
C THR A 69 6.12 -0.97 -5.49
N ALA A 70 5.59 -0.37 -4.42
CA ALA A 70 6.36 0.35 -3.41
C ALA A 70 5.79 0.12 -2.00
N ALA A 71 6.68 0.16 -1.03
CA ALA A 71 6.41 0.04 0.40
C ALA A 71 7.00 1.26 1.12
N ILE A 72 6.15 1.99 1.83
CA ILE A 72 6.57 3.18 2.59
C ILE A 72 6.70 2.77 4.06
N CYS A 73 7.93 2.81 4.57
CA CYS A 73 8.27 2.41 5.93
C CYS A 73 8.25 3.63 6.86
N GLY A 74 7.41 3.59 7.89
CA GLY A 74 7.47 4.54 9.00
C GLY A 74 8.46 4.11 10.07
N ASP A 75 8.57 4.89 11.13
CA ASP A 75 9.31 4.46 12.32
C ASP A 75 8.63 3.27 13.01
N VAL A 76 9.30 2.67 13.99
CA VAL A 76 8.80 1.50 14.71
C VAL A 76 7.41 1.79 15.32
N PHE A 77 6.40 1.06 14.85
CA PHE A 77 4.98 1.19 15.21
C PHE A 77 4.33 2.56 14.92
N ALA A 78 4.94 3.40 14.08
CA ALA A 78 4.41 4.70 13.70
C ALA A 78 4.15 4.80 12.19
N SER A 79 2.99 5.32 11.78
CA SER A 79 2.71 5.56 10.36
C SER A 79 3.81 6.42 9.72
N PRO A 80 4.20 6.16 8.47
CA PRO A 80 5.14 7.02 7.76
C PRO A 80 4.58 8.45 7.63
N PRO A 81 5.46 9.45 7.53
CA PRO A 81 5.06 10.84 7.33
C PRO A 81 4.44 11.04 5.94
N VAL A 82 3.55 12.03 5.83
CA VAL A 82 2.81 12.36 4.60
C VAL A 82 3.75 12.59 3.42
N ASP A 83 4.86 13.29 3.63
CA ASP A 83 5.82 13.63 2.58
C ASP A 83 6.49 12.39 1.98
N SER A 84 6.82 11.38 2.81
CA SER A 84 7.39 10.12 2.31
C SER A 84 6.36 9.30 1.53
N ILE A 85 5.10 9.29 1.97
CA ILE A 85 4.01 8.62 1.24
C ILE A 85 3.84 9.28 -0.13
N LEU A 86 3.78 10.62 -0.15
CA LEU A 86 3.61 11.40 -1.37
C LEU A 86 4.81 11.24 -2.32
N ALA A 87 6.04 11.21 -1.79
CA ALA A 87 7.24 10.92 -2.58
C ALA A 87 7.17 9.54 -3.23
N GLY A 88 6.75 8.51 -2.47
CA GLY A 88 6.52 7.17 -3.00
C GLY A 88 5.47 7.15 -4.11
N ILE A 89 4.32 7.82 -3.91
CA ILE A 89 3.27 7.94 -4.94
C ILE A 89 3.84 8.58 -6.21
N ARG A 90 4.52 9.72 -6.11
CA ARG A 90 5.09 10.42 -7.27
C ARG A 90 6.13 9.59 -8.03
N ALA A 91 6.91 8.80 -7.30
CA ALA A 91 7.98 7.98 -7.88
C ALA A 91 7.45 6.85 -8.77
N VAL A 92 6.37 6.18 -8.35
CA VAL A 92 5.87 4.98 -9.05
C VAL A 92 4.62 5.22 -9.89
N THR A 93 3.85 6.27 -9.64
CA THR A 93 2.54 6.44 -10.26
C THR A 93 2.64 6.97 -11.69
N GLY A 94 2.27 6.14 -12.66
CA GLY A 94 2.16 6.52 -14.08
C GLY A 94 0.73 6.90 -14.51
N PRO A 95 0.45 6.98 -15.83
CA PRO A 95 -0.88 7.35 -16.38
C PRO A 95 -2.02 6.40 -15.99
N MET A 96 -1.63 5.15 -15.69
CA MET A 96 -2.49 4.09 -15.16
C MET A 96 -2.69 4.17 -13.65
N GLY A 97 -2.24 5.24 -12.97
CA GLY A 97 -2.52 5.56 -11.56
C GLY A 97 -2.07 4.55 -10.51
N CYS A 98 -2.54 4.77 -9.28
CA CYS A 98 -2.09 4.08 -8.08
C CYS A 98 -3.25 3.64 -7.17
N LEU A 99 -3.13 2.44 -6.61
CA LEU A 99 -3.96 1.92 -5.54
C LEU A 99 -3.17 1.93 -4.23
N LEU A 100 -3.68 2.65 -3.23
CA LEU A 100 -3.17 2.64 -1.85
C LEU A 100 -3.90 1.58 -1.03
N ILE A 101 -3.17 0.60 -0.50
CA ILE A 101 -3.71 -0.38 0.46
C ILE A 101 -3.26 0.03 1.86
N VAL A 102 -4.22 0.44 2.69
CA VAL A 102 -3.98 1.08 3.98
C VAL A 102 -4.61 0.26 5.10
N LYS A 103 -3.82 -0.05 6.13
CA LYS A 103 -4.34 -0.72 7.33
C LYS A 103 -5.22 0.25 8.11
N ASN A 104 -6.31 -0.22 8.71
CA ASN A 104 -7.22 0.63 9.48
C ASN A 104 -6.67 0.99 10.87
N TYR A 105 -5.61 1.81 10.89
CA TYR A 105 -5.12 2.54 12.06
C TYR A 105 -5.32 4.04 11.83
N THR A 106 -5.55 4.79 12.91
CA THR A 106 -5.81 6.24 12.81
C THR A 106 -4.67 6.97 12.13
N GLY A 107 -3.42 6.72 12.53
CA GLY A 107 -2.25 7.36 11.92
C GLY A 107 -2.10 7.02 10.44
N ASP A 108 -2.19 5.74 10.09
CA ASP A 108 -2.11 5.27 8.70
C ASP A 108 -3.20 5.94 7.84
N ARG A 109 -4.45 5.96 8.30
CA ARG A 109 -5.57 6.56 7.56
C ARG A 109 -5.41 8.05 7.34
N LEU A 110 -4.99 8.78 8.36
CA LEU A 110 -4.81 10.23 8.25
C LEU A 110 -3.65 10.55 7.31
N ASN A 111 -2.49 9.91 7.49
CA ASN A 111 -1.31 10.23 6.70
C ASN A 111 -1.45 9.82 5.22
N PHE A 112 -1.96 8.61 4.96
CA PHE A 112 -2.21 8.16 3.58
C PHE A 112 -3.37 8.92 2.95
N GLY A 113 -4.41 9.26 3.70
CA GLY A 113 -5.53 10.06 3.20
C GLY A 113 -5.07 11.47 2.78
N LEU A 114 -4.27 12.15 3.60
CA LEU A 114 -3.70 13.46 3.25
C LEU A 114 -2.79 13.39 2.02
N ALA A 115 -1.91 12.38 1.96
CA ALA A 115 -1.04 12.19 0.79
C ALA A 115 -1.85 11.87 -0.49
N ALA A 116 -2.92 11.09 -0.37
CA ALA A 116 -3.80 10.76 -1.49
C ALA A 116 -4.52 12.00 -2.04
N GLU A 117 -5.09 12.84 -1.16
CA GLU A 117 -5.76 14.07 -1.58
C GLU A 117 -4.77 15.08 -2.21
N GLN A 118 -3.57 15.19 -1.66
CA GLN A 118 -2.52 16.02 -2.25
C GLN A 118 -2.10 15.50 -3.62
N ALA A 119 -1.86 14.20 -3.77
CA ALA A 119 -1.53 13.59 -5.07
C ALA A 119 -2.67 13.74 -6.09
N LYS A 120 -3.94 13.64 -5.68
CA LYS A 120 -5.10 13.92 -6.55
C LYS A 120 -5.11 15.38 -7.02
N SER A 121 -4.78 16.32 -6.14
CA SER A 121 -4.66 17.74 -6.51
C SER A 121 -3.53 18.03 -7.52
N GLU A 122 -2.50 17.18 -7.53
CA GLU A 122 -1.40 17.19 -8.51
C GLU A 122 -1.76 16.51 -9.83
N GLY A 123 -2.95 15.92 -9.94
CA GLY A 123 -3.45 15.25 -11.15
C GLY A 123 -3.20 13.75 -11.22
N TYR A 124 -2.67 13.13 -10.16
CA TYR A 124 -2.54 11.68 -10.10
C TYR A 124 -3.90 10.99 -9.90
N LYS A 125 -4.08 9.85 -10.55
CA LYS A 125 -5.25 8.98 -10.33
C LYS A 125 -4.96 8.06 -9.15
N ILE A 126 -5.50 8.40 -7.98
CA ILE A 126 -5.27 7.68 -6.73
C ILE A 126 -6.58 7.14 -6.19
N GLU A 127 -6.60 5.86 -5.87
CA GLU A 127 -7.67 5.22 -5.11
C GLU A 127 -7.10 4.62 -3.82
N MET A 128 -7.93 4.55 -2.77
CA MET A 128 -7.50 4.06 -1.45
C MET A 128 -8.46 2.99 -0.91
N VAL A 129 -7.89 1.90 -0.42
CA VAL A 129 -8.60 0.79 0.21
C VAL A 129 -8.16 0.67 1.65
N ILE A 130 -9.12 0.66 2.57
CA ILE A 130 -8.87 0.47 4.00
C ILE A 130 -9.17 -0.97 4.40
N VAL A 131 -8.18 -1.63 4.98
CA VAL A 131 -8.27 -3.01 5.47
C VAL A 131 -8.55 -3.03 6.97
N GLY A 132 -9.71 -3.59 7.35
CA GLY A 132 -10.13 -3.83 8.74
C GLY A 132 -10.60 -5.27 8.95
N ASP A 133 -9.67 -6.22 8.97
CA ASP A 133 -9.90 -7.66 9.12
C ASP A 133 -9.96 -8.15 10.57
N ASP A 134 -9.53 -7.35 11.54
CA ASP A 134 -9.50 -7.76 12.95
C ASP A 134 -10.92 -7.92 13.54
N CYS A 135 -11.33 -9.16 13.76
CA CYS A 135 -12.61 -9.51 14.36
C CYS A 135 -12.59 -9.57 15.89
N ALA A 136 -11.44 -9.35 16.55
CA ALA A 136 -11.34 -9.40 18.00
C ALA A 136 -12.06 -8.22 18.68
N LEU A 137 -12.25 -7.11 17.95
CA LEU A 137 -12.97 -5.95 18.46
C LEU A 137 -14.48 -6.08 18.17
N PRO A 138 -15.34 -5.71 19.14
CA PRO A 138 -16.78 -5.66 18.92
C PRO A 138 -17.11 -4.68 17.77
N PRO A 139 -18.30 -4.83 17.13
CA PRO A 139 -18.71 -3.96 16.04
C PRO A 139 -18.53 -2.48 16.44
N PRO A 140 -17.97 -1.64 15.55
CA PRO A 140 -17.52 -0.31 15.91
C PRO A 140 -18.66 0.50 16.54
N ARG A 141 -18.46 0.94 17.78
CA ARG A 141 -19.32 1.91 18.49
C ARG A 141 -18.78 3.35 18.38
N GLY A 142 -17.75 3.59 17.56
CA GLY A 142 -17.07 4.88 17.40
C GLY A 142 -16.42 5.04 16.02
N ILE A 143 -15.58 6.08 15.87
CA ILE A 143 -14.97 6.51 14.59
C ILE A 143 -13.92 5.51 14.07
N ALA A 144 -13.20 4.84 14.99
CA ALA A 144 -12.21 3.82 14.64
C ALA A 144 -12.91 2.47 14.41
N GLY A 145 -12.85 1.97 13.17
CA GLY A 145 -13.32 0.64 12.79
C GLY A 145 -12.40 -0.49 13.29
N ARG A 146 -12.59 -1.70 12.76
CA ARG A 146 -11.71 -2.87 13.01
C ARG A 146 -10.29 -2.62 12.53
N ARG A 147 -9.27 -3.03 13.29
CA ARG A 147 -7.86 -2.89 12.89
C ARG A 147 -7.54 -3.68 11.62
N GLY A 148 -6.57 -3.20 10.85
CA GLY A 148 -5.94 -4.00 9.80
C GLY A 148 -4.78 -4.83 10.35
N LEU A 149 -4.80 -6.14 10.16
CA LEU A 149 -3.78 -7.08 10.61
C LEU A 149 -3.29 -7.92 9.43
N ALA A 150 -3.02 -9.21 9.65
CA ALA A 150 -2.40 -10.11 8.69
C ALA A 150 -3.23 -10.30 7.41
N GLY A 151 -4.56 -10.12 7.44
CA GLY A 151 -5.41 -10.22 6.26
C GLY A 151 -5.05 -9.22 5.16
N THR A 152 -4.32 -8.16 5.48
CA THR A 152 -3.79 -7.18 4.52
C THR A 152 -2.95 -7.84 3.42
N ILE A 153 -2.20 -8.89 3.72
CA ILE A 153 -1.37 -9.59 2.72
C ILE A 153 -2.22 -10.22 1.60
N LEU A 154 -3.43 -10.68 1.94
CA LEU A 154 -4.33 -11.29 0.97
C LEU A 154 -4.87 -10.22 0.02
N VAL A 155 -5.12 -9.02 0.54
CA VAL A 155 -5.51 -7.85 -0.26
C VAL A 155 -4.38 -7.44 -1.18
N HIS A 156 -3.12 -7.38 -0.69
CA HIS A 156 -1.96 -7.13 -1.56
C HIS A 156 -1.91 -8.13 -2.73
N LYS A 157 -2.08 -9.42 -2.44
CA LYS A 157 -1.96 -10.47 -3.47
C LYS A 157 -3.08 -10.41 -4.50
N VAL A 158 -4.33 -10.33 -4.04
CA VAL A 158 -5.51 -10.38 -4.91
C VAL A 158 -5.59 -9.13 -5.78
N ASP A 159 -5.40 -7.96 -5.17
CA ASP A 159 -5.59 -6.68 -5.84
C ASP A 159 -4.48 -6.46 -6.88
N SER A 160 -3.21 -6.71 -6.50
CA SER A 160 -2.09 -6.59 -7.43
C SER A 160 -2.16 -7.56 -8.60
N LEU A 161 -2.59 -8.81 -8.37
CA LEU A 161 -2.77 -9.77 -9.46
C LEU A 161 -3.89 -9.34 -10.41
N SER A 162 -5.04 -8.93 -9.87
CA SER A 162 -6.18 -8.43 -10.64
C SER A 162 -5.81 -7.23 -11.53
N LEU A 163 -5.05 -6.29 -10.97
CA LEU A 163 -4.56 -5.11 -11.70
C LEU A 163 -3.53 -5.46 -12.78
N SER A 164 -2.68 -6.46 -12.53
CA SER A 164 -1.71 -6.91 -13.53
C SER A 164 -2.35 -7.54 -14.76
N LEU A 165 -3.52 -8.20 -14.60
CA LEU A 165 -4.29 -8.84 -15.67
C LEU A 165 -5.23 -7.88 -16.41
N SER A 166 -5.70 -6.83 -15.74
CA SER A 166 -6.70 -5.89 -16.29
C SER A 166 -6.18 -5.07 -17.48
N CYS A 167 -4.87 -4.89 -17.58
CA CYS A 167 -4.24 -4.19 -18.71
C CYS A 167 -4.30 -4.98 -20.03
N GLU A 168 -4.53 -6.30 -20.00
CA GLU A 168 -4.66 -7.13 -21.22
C GLU A 168 -6.06 -7.06 -21.86
N HIS A 169 -7.07 -6.55 -21.14
CA HIS A 169 -8.48 -6.64 -21.54
C HIS A 169 -9.21 -5.30 -21.67
N ASN A 170 -8.49 -4.18 -21.79
CA ASN A 170 -9.12 -2.84 -21.93
C ASN A 170 -10.05 -2.49 -20.74
N CYS A 171 -9.79 -3.07 -19.56
CA CYS A 171 -10.63 -2.86 -18.38
C CYS A 171 -10.42 -1.46 -17.80
N THR A 172 -11.50 -0.67 -17.78
CA THR A 172 -11.53 0.60 -17.06
C THR A 172 -11.37 0.37 -15.56
N TRP A 173 -10.69 1.29 -14.88
CA TRP A 173 -10.55 1.37 -13.42
C TRP A 173 -11.75 0.89 -12.61
N ALA A 174 -12.97 1.31 -12.99
CA ALA A 174 -14.20 0.97 -12.30
C ALA A 174 -14.53 -0.54 -12.27
N HIS A 175 -14.17 -1.29 -13.33
CA HIS A 175 -14.47 -2.72 -13.44
C HIS A 175 -13.55 -3.57 -12.55
N THR A 176 -12.26 -3.28 -12.54
CA THR A 176 -11.27 -3.98 -11.69
C THR A 176 -11.51 -3.66 -10.22
N PHE A 177 -11.82 -2.40 -9.89
CA PHE A 177 -12.18 -2.00 -8.52
C PHE A 177 -13.44 -2.71 -8.02
N ALA A 178 -14.50 -2.74 -8.82
CA ALA A 178 -15.73 -3.43 -8.45
C ALA A 178 -15.50 -4.94 -8.25
N HIS A 179 -14.71 -5.59 -9.10
CA HIS A 179 -14.42 -7.02 -8.96
C HIS A 179 -13.55 -7.33 -7.75
N THR A 180 -12.47 -6.59 -7.53
CA THR A 180 -11.56 -6.78 -6.40
C THR A 180 -12.24 -6.47 -5.06
N ALA A 181 -13.00 -5.36 -5.00
CA ALA A 181 -13.86 -5.03 -3.86
C ALA A 181 -14.95 -6.08 -3.60
N CYS A 182 -15.55 -6.64 -4.65
CA CYS A 182 -16.59 -7.66 -4.55
C CYS A 182 -15.99 -9.05 -4.23
N TYR A 183 -14.76 -9.34 -4.64
CA TYR A 183 -14.04 -10.58 -4.35
C TYR A 183 -13.53 -10.60 -2.90
N ALA A 184 -13.00 -9.48 -2.40
CA ALA A 184 -12.70 -9.30 -0.97
C ALA A 184 -13.98 -9.44 -0.11
N ARG A 185 -15.13 -8.94 -0.58
CA ARG A 185 -16.45 -9.19 0.07
C ARG A 185 -16.92 -10.65 -0.02
N ASN A 186 -16.61 -11.36 -1.11
CA ASN A 186 -17.14 -12.71 -1.38
C ASN A 186 -16.27 -13.87 -0.86
N ILE A 187 -14.95 -13.70 -0.69
CA ILE A 187 -14.09 -14.69 -0.03
C ILE A 187 -14.32 -14.69 1.49
N LEU A 188 -14.69 -13.55 2.07
CA LEU A 188 -14.85 -13.36 3.51
C LEU A 188 -16.31 -13.50 3.96
N LYS A 189 -17.10 -14.34 3.27
CA LYS A 189 -18.52 -14.66 3.57
C LYS A 189 -18.72 -15.32 4.93
N SER A 190 -18.55 -14.56 6.01
CA SER A 190 -19.44 -14.68 7.14
C SER A 190 -20.09 -13.31 7.40
N PRO A 191 -21.38 -13.25 7.75
CA PRO A 191 -22.22 -12.05 7.62
C PRO A 191 -21.85 -10.89 8.56
N SER A 192 -20.68 -10.93 9.18
CA SER A 192 -20.26 -10.03 10.25
C SER A 192 -18.76 -9.70 10.28
N SER A 193 -17.91 -10.11 9.34
CA SER A 193 -16.49 -10.36 9.72
C SER A 193 -15.35 -9.57 9.05
N VAL A 194 -15.48 -8.90 7.91
CA VAL A 194 -14.37 -8.07 7.39
C VAL A 194 -14.89 -6.80 6.73
N GLY A 195 -14.47 -5.64 7.25
CA GLY A 195 -14.82 -4.34 6.68
C GLY A 195 -13.71 -3.88 5.75
N VAL A 196 -13.94 -3.93 4.44
CA VAL A 196 -13.17 -3.16 3.47
C VAL A 196 -13.93 -1.87 3.21
N LEU A 197 -13.41 -0.75 3.70
CA LEU A 197 -14.02 0.56 3.51
C LEU A 197 -13.27 1.30 2.39
N PHE A 198 -14.02 1.75 1.39
CA PHE A 198 -13.56 2.64 0.34
C PHE A 198 -13.88 4.08 0.80
N ILE A 199 -12.88 4.97 0.81
CA ILE A 199 -13.05 6.41 1.09
C ILE A 199 -12.76 7.19 -0.17
#